data_AF-A0A936K2K4-F1
#
_entry.id   AF-A0A936K2K4-F1
#
_cell.length_a   1.000
_cell.length_b   1.000
_cell.length_c   1.000
_cell.angle_alpha   90.00
_cell.angle_beta   90.00
_cell.angle_gamma   90.00
#
_symmetry.space_group_name_H-M   'P 1'
#
loop_
_entity.id
_entity.type
_entity.pdbx_description
1 polymer ?
#
loop_
_entity_poly.entity_id
_entity_poly.type
_entity_poly.pdbx_seq_one_letter_code
_entity_poly.pdbx_strand_id
1 'polypeptide(L)' 'MDTTDQHRHRCEVRQVLRWRFERGLQWVREWLDGGVIVNGRPTPSIEKVRGDAAAKRLRDDCREQWARGSRGEPGVWR' A
#
# COMPACT_ATOMS: atom_id res chain seq x y z
N MET A 1 15.13 1.29 -18.72
CA MET A 1 15.50 1.98 -17.47
C MET A 1 14.23 2.58 -16.87
N ASP A 2 13.52 1.78 -16.09
CA ASP A 2 12.27 2.13 -15.36
C ASP A 2 12.21 1.35 -14.01
N THR A 3 13.32 0.73 -13.62
CA THR A 3 13.34 -0.40 -12.67
C THR A 3 13.21 0.02 -11.22
N THR A 4 13.69 1.21 -10.83
CA THR A 4 13.75 1.61 -9.42
C THR A 4 12.41 2.11 -8.89
N ASP A 5 11.66 2.91 -9.67
CA ASP A 5 10.34 3.40 -9.26
C ASP A 5 9.34 2.26 -9.19
N GLN A 6 9.33 1.42 -10.23
CA GLN A 6 8.49 0.22 -10.26
C GLN A 6 8.85 -0.75 -9.13
N HIS A 7 10.13 -0.91 -8.78
CA HIS A 7 10.54 -1.73 -7.64
C HIS A 7 10.04 -1.15 -6.31
N ARG A 8 10.20 0.17 -6.08
CA ARG A 8 9.68 0.85 -4.88
C ARG A 8 8.18 0.69 -4.75
N HIS A 9 7.45 0.89 -5.85
CA HIS A 9 6.00 0.71 -5.91
C HIS A 9 5.57 -0.72 -5.56
N ARG A 10 6.25 -1.73 -6.12
CA ARG A 10 5.98 -3.14 -5.76
C ARG A 10 6.23 -3.40 -4.29
N CYS A 11 7.33 -2.89 -3.73
CA CYS A 11 7.64 -3.02 -2.30
C CYS A 11 6.56 -2.37 -1.42
N GLU A 12 6.05 -1.21 -1.82
CA GLU A 12 4.97 -0.52 -1.13
C GLU A 12 3.65 -1.30 -1.18
N VAL A 13 3.24 -1.77 -2.36
CA VAL A 13 2.05 -2.64 -2.50
C VAL A 13 2.17 -3.86 -1.59
N ARG A 14 3.34 -4.50 -1.57
CA ARG A 14 3.59 -5.67 -0.70
C ARG A 14 3.48 -5.33 0.78
N GLN A 15 3.99 -4.18 1.20
CA GLN A 15 3.87 -3.72 2.57
C GLN A 15 2.41 -3.45 2.95
N VAL A 16 1.63 -2.84 2.06
CA VAL A 16 0.20 -2.58 2.28
C VAL A 16 -0.60 -3.87 2.37
N LEU A 17 -0.32 -4.85 1.50
CA LEU A 17 -0.93 -6.19 1.59
C LEU A 17 -0.58 -6.89 2.90
N ARG A 18 0.68 -6.76 3.35
CA ARG A 18 1.13 -7.32 4.62
C ARG A 18 0.38 -6.69 5.80
N TRP A 19 0.23 -5.37 5.81
CA TRP A 19 -0.58 -4.70 6.83
C TRP A 19 -2.05 -5.09 6.77
N ARG A 20 -2.61 -5.30 5.58
CA ARG A 20 -3.98 -5.80 5.44
C ARG A 20 -4.13 -7.19 6.08
N PHE A 21 -3.13 -8.05 5.91
CA PHE A 21 -3.12 -9.38 6.52
C PHE A 21 -2.98 -9.33 8.04
N GLU A 22 -2.09 -8.48 8.56
CA GLU A 22 -1.78 -8.40 10.00
C GLU A 22 -2.79 -7.56 10.82
N ARG A 23 -3.33 -6.49 10.23
CA ARG A 23 -4.13 -5.46 10.92
C ARG A 23 -5.56 -5.34 10.38
N GLY A 24 -5.86 -5.98 9.25
CA GLY A 24 -7.16 -5.93 8.60
C GLY A 24 -7.33 -4.80 7.60
N LEU A 25 -8.42 -4.88 6.83
CA LEU A 25 -8.71 -3.94 5.75
C LEU A 25 -9.04 -2.52 6.25
N GLN A 26 -9.75 -2.42 7.38
CA GLN A 26 -10.14 -1.12 7.94
C GLN A 26 -8.92 -0.28 8.31
N TRP A 27 -7.95 -0.88 9.00
CA TRP A 27 -6.69 -0.22 9.36
C TRP A 27 -5.93 0.28 8.12
N VAL A 28 -5.89 -0.51 7.05
CA VAL A 28 -5.24 -0.10 5.80
C VAL A 28 -5.95 1.08 5.13
N ARG A 29 -7.28 1.09 5.12
CA ARG A 29 -8.06 2.22 4.58
C ARG A 29 -7.74 3.50 5.35
N GLU A 30 -7.79 3.44 6.68
CA GLU A 30 -7.43 4.58 7.52
C GLU A 30 -5.99 5.03 7.28
N TRP A 31 -5.03 4.11 7.11
CA TRP A 31 -3.65 4.49 6.80
C TRP A 31 -3.53 5.20 5.44
N LEU A 32 -4.19 4.68 4.39
CA LEU A 32 -4.20 5.31 3.06
C LEU A 32 -4.81 6.72 3.09
N ASP A 33 -5.82 6.93 3.93
CA ASP A 33 -6.56 8.18 4.06
C ASP A 33 -5.97 9.11 5.14
N GLY A 34 -4.88 8.70 5.81
CA GLY A 34 -4.17 9.52 6.79
C GLY A 34 -4.81 9.59 8.19
N GLY A 35 -5.60 8.59 8.54
CA GLY A 35 -6.34 8.49 9.81
C GLY A 35 -5.64 7.71 10.92
N VAL A 36 -4.49 7.07 10.67
CA VAL A 36 -3.80 6.29 11.71
C VAL A 36 -2.63 7.04 12.34
N ILE A 37 -2.32 6.71 13.59
CA ILE A 37 -1.15 7.21 14.29
C ILE A 37 -0.02 6.18 14.18
N VAL A 38 1.13 6.62 13.66
CA VAL A 38 2.37 5.83 13.60
C VAL A 38 3.45 6.62 14.32
N ASN A 39 4.15 5.98 15.27
CA ASN A 39 5.21 6.60 16.08
C ASN A 39 4.75 7.91 16.76
N GLY A 40 3.53 7.94 17.29
CA GLY A 40 2.97 9.09 17.99
C GLY A 40 2.57 10.26 17.08
N ARG A 41 2.57 10.09 15.76
CA ARG A 41 2.15 11.12 14.79
C ARG A 41 1.09 10.61 13.83
N PRO A 42 0.11 11.45 13.42
CA PRO A 42 -0.82 11.07 12.38
C PRO A 42 -0.07 10.88 11.05
N THR A 43 -0.44 9.86 10.30
CA THR A 43 0.05 9.65 8.94
C THR A 43 -0.65 10.62 7.99
N PRO A 44 0.04 11.27 7.04
CA PRO A 44 -0.64 11.98 5.96
C PRO A 44 -1.31 10.99 5.01
N SER A 45 -2.39 11.41 4.33
CA SER A 45 -3.00 10.58 3.27
C SER A 45 -2.06 10.43 2.09
N ILE A 46 -2.11 9.28 1.41
CA ILE A 46 -1.24 9.02 0.25
C ILE A 46 -1.52 9.99 -0.90
N GLU A 47 -2.77 10.41 -1.08
CA GLU A 47 -3.15 11.45 -2.04
C GLU A 47 -2.43 12.78 -1.76
N LYS A 48 -2.35 13.21 -0.49
CA LYS A 48 -1.63 14.45 -0.13
C LYS A 48 -0.13 14.36 -0.36
N VAL A 49 0.47 13.19 -0.13
CA VAL A 49 1.92 13.00 -0.26
C VAL A 49 2.36 12.77 -1.71
N ARG A 50 1.55 12.06 -2.50
CA ARG A 50 1.97 11.52 -3.81
C ARG A 50 1.06 11.90 -4.97
N GLY A 51 -0.06 12.57 -4.70
CA GLY A 51 -1.07 12.93 -5.68
C GLY A 51 -2.08 11.81 -5.96
N ASP A 52 -3.18 12.21 -6.59
CA ASP A 52 -4.34 11.36 -6.87
C ASP A 52 -3.99 10.13 -7.72
N ALA A 53 -3.27 10.33 -8.82
CA ALA A 53 -2.92 9.24 -9.74
C ALA A 53 -2.08 8.14 -9.07
N ALA A 54 -1.09 8.52 -8.25
CA ALA A 54 -0.25 7.56 -7.53
C ALA A 54 -1.03 6.83 -6.43
N ALA A 55 -1.90 7.54 -5.70
CA ALA A 55 -2.75 6.94 -4.68
C ALA A 55 -3.75 5.95 -5.30
N LYS A 56 -4.36 6.32 -6.43
CA LYS A 56 -5.25 5.43 -7.19
C LYS A 56 -4.51 4.17 -7.65
N ARG A 57 -3.33 4.31 -8.25
CA ARG A 57 -2.49 3.17 -8.68
C ARG A 57 -2.17 2.23 -7.52
N LEU A 58 -1.77 2.77 -6.37
CA LEU A 58 -1.50 1.95 -5.18
C LEU A 58 -2.73 1.16 -4.73
N ARG A 59 -3.91 1.81 -4.69
CA ARG A 59 -5.17 1.16 -4.30
C ARG A 59 -5.57 0.05 -5.27
N ASP A 60 -5.48 0.32 -6.58
CA ASP A 60 -5.82 -0.64 -7.63
C ASP A 60 -4.90 -1.86 -7.58
N ASP A 61 -3.58 -1.66 -7.51
CA ASP A 61 -2.61 -2.75 -7.47
C ASP A 61 -2.75 -3.58 -6.19
N CYS A 62 -3.02 -2.96 -5.03
CA CYS A 62 -3.33 -3.68 -3.81
C CYS A 62 -4.59 -4.54 -3.94
N ARG A 63 -5.63 -4.01 -4.60
CA ARG A 63 -6.87 -4.76 -4.85
C ARG A 63 -6.63 -5.96 -5.76
N GLU A 64 -5.91 -5.75 -6.87
CA GLU A 64 -5.60 -6.78 -7.85
C GLU A 64 -4.72 -7.88 -7.24
N GLN A 65 -3.63 -7.51 -6.55
CA GLN A 65 -2.75 -8.47 -5.90
C GLN A 65 -3.48 -9.29 -4.83
N TRP A 66 -4.35 -8.65 -4.04
CA TRP A 66 -5.16 -9.38 -3.05
C TRP A 66 -6.09 -10.39 -3.72
N ALA A 67 -6.74 -10.01 -4.82
CA ALA A 67 -7.62 -10.88 -5.59
C ALA A 67 -6.87 -12.07 -6.20
N ARG A 68 -5.61 -11.89 -6.59
CA ARG A 68 -4.69 -12.95 -7.04
C ARG A 68 -4.13 -13.83 -5.91
N GLY A 69 -4.50 -13.56 -4.67
CA GLY A 69 -4.10 -14.35 -3.50
C GLY A 69 -2.78 -13.92 -2.86
N SER A 70 -2.14 -12.82 -3.31
CA SER A 70 -0.95 -12.28 -2.65
C SER A 70 -1.30 -11.76 -1.25
N ARG A 71 -0.43 -11.98 -0.26
CA ARG A 71 -0.58 -11.45 1.10
C ARG A 71 0.64 -10.62 1.56
N GLY A 72 1.52 -10.28 0.63
CA GLY A 72 2.68 -9.39 0.86
C GLY A 72 3.99 -10.12 1.17
N GLU A 73 4.06 -11.44 0.99
CA GLU A 73 5.23 -12.28 1.29
C GLU A 73 6.47 -11.88 0.46
N PRO A 74 7.69 -11.74 1.06
CA PRO A 74 8.96 -11.45 0.36
C PRO A 74 9.14 -12.22 -0.96
N GLY A 75 9.50 -11.53 -2.04
CA GLY A 75 9.73 -12.14 -3.36
C GLY A 75 8.48 -12.58 -4.14
N VAL A 76 7.30 -12.63 -3.52
CA VAL A 76 6.04 -13.02 -4.19
C VAL A 76 5.33 -11.80 -4.81
N TRP A 77 5.13 -11.84 -6.13
CA TRP A 77 4.25 -10.96 -6.88
C TRP A 77 3.45 -11.85 -7.84
N ARG A 78 2.11 -11.79 -7.80
CA ARG A 78 1.25 -12.71 -8.57
C ARG A 78 0.47 -12.00 -9.67
#